data_AF-A0A4S4B6X2-F1
#
_entry.id   AF-A0A4S4B6X2-F1
#
_cell.length_a   1.000
_cell.length_b   1.000
_cell.length_c   1.000
_cell.angle_alpha   90.00
_cell.angle_beta   90.00
_cell.angle_gamma   90.00
#
_symmetry.space_group_name_H-M   'P 1'
#
loop_
_entity.id
_entity.type
_entity.pdbx_description
1 polymer ?
#
loop_
_entity_poly.entity_id
_entity_poly.type
_entity_poly.pdbx_seq_one_letter_code
_entity_poly.pdbx_strand_id
1 'polypeptide(L)' 'MSDPRPTPEDRLAQLLAAEPYWTARAMQEQGSRFYAALGQALDAADLRNRRLLYITWPDEIWDFYERGLLLEAAESESLG' A
#
# COMPACT_ATOMS: atom_id res chain seq x y z
N MET A 1 -26.45 6.25 -0.52
CA MET A 1 -25.60 7.33 0.01
C MET A 1 -24.20 7.00 -0.46
N SER A 2 -23.59 7.81 -1.33
CA SER A 2 -22.20 7.58 -1.72
C SER A 2 -21.32 7.95 -0.54
N ASP A 3 -20.50 7.00 -0.07
CA ASP A 3 -19.49 7.26 0.94
C ASP A 3 -18.55 8.35 0.41
N PRO A 4 -18.27 9.45 1.15
CA PRO A 4 -17.30 10.43 0.70
C PRO A 4 -15.95 9.76 0.48
N ARG A 5 -15.32 10.04 -0.66
CA ARG A 5 -13.95 9.58 -0.92
C ARG A 5 -13.03 10.08 0.21
N PRO A 6 -12.11 9.24 0.72
CA PRO A 6 -11.23 9.62 1.81
C PRO A 6 -10.38 10.84 1.40
N THR A 7 -10.16 11.74 2.36
CA THR A 7 -9.26 12.89 2.18
C THR A 7 -7.80 12.41 2.15
N PRO A 8 -6.84 13.24 1.68
CA PRO A 8 -5.42 12.89 1.77
C PRO A 8 -4.95 12.58 3.19
N GLU A 9 -5.46 13.30 4.20
CA GLU A 9 -5.16 13.01 5.60
C GLU A 9 -5.71 11.64 6.04
N ASP A 10 -6.94 11.30 5.63
CA ASP A 10 -7.54 9.99 5.92
C ASP A 10 -6.73 8.86 5.29
N ARG A 11 -6.32 9.04 4.02
CA ARG A 11 -5.48 8.08 3.31
C ARG A 11 -4.15 7.86 4.01
N LEU A 12 -3.48 8.94 4.42
CA LEU A 12 -2.21 8.85 5.14
C LEU A 12 -2.38 8.13 6.49
N ALA A 13 -3.42 8.47 7.25
CA ALA A 13 -3.71 7.82 8.52
C ALA A 13 -3.95 6.32 8.33
N GLN A 14 -4.70 5.94 7.29
CA GLN A 14 -4.99 4.55 6.97
C GLN A 14 -3.73 3.78 6.54
N LEU A 15 -2.90 4.34 5.65
CA LEU A 15 -1.64 3.73 5.22
C LEU A 15 -0.64 3.53 6.38
N LEU A 16 -0.64 4.45 7.37
CA LEU A 16 0.21 4.32 8.56
C LEU A 16 -0.30 3.27 9.55
N ALA A 17 -1.61 3.01 9.56
CA ALA A 17 -2.23 1.99 10.40
C ALA A 17 -2.20 0.59 9.77
N ALA A 18 -2.08 0.49 8.45
CA ALA A 18 -2.05 -0.76 7.72
C ALA A 18 -0.67 -1.45 7.79
N GLU A 19 -0.69 -2.79 7.71
CA GLU A 19 0.53 -3.56 7.49
C GLU A 19 1.08 -3.30 6.07
N PRO A 20 2.36 -2.91 5.92
CA PRO A 20 2.92 -2.52 4.63
C PRO A 20 3.09 -3.70 3.66
N TYR A 21 3.11 -4.93 4.16
CA TYR A 21 3.41 -6.15 3.41
C TYR A 21 2.59 -6.28 2.12
N TRP A 22 1.26 -6.15 2.21
CA TRP A 22 0.38 -6.35 1.06
C TRP A 22 0.54 -5.28 -0.01
N THR A 23 0.76 -4.04 0.43
CA THR A 23 1.06 -2.92 -0.47
C THR A 23 2.41 -3.16 -1.17
N ALA A 24 3.43 -3.55 -0.41
CA ALA A 24 4.75 -3.86 -0.94
C ALA A 24 4.74 -5.04 -1.90
N ARG A 25 3.97 -6.10 -1.61
CA ARG A 25 3.78 -7.26 -2.48
C ARG A 25 3.10 -6.87 -3.79
N ALA A 26 2.03 -6.08 -3.74
CA ALA A 26 1.35 -5.58 -4.93
C ALA A 26 2.28 -4.77 -5.85
N MET A 27 3.18 -3.96 -5.27
CA MET A 27 4.21 -3.23 -6.04
C MET A 27 5.21 -4.16 -6.72
N GLN A 28 5.64 -5.22 -6.03
CA GLN A 28 6.62 -6.18 -6.51
C GLN A 28 6.08 -7.09 -7.62
N GLU A 29 4.80 -7.47 -7.56
CA GLU A 29 4.22 -8.44 -8.49
C GLU A 29 3.78 -7.85 -9.84
N GLN A 30 3.60 -6.53 -9.98
CA GLN A 30 3.06 -5.94 -11.23
C GLN A 30 4.03 -5.88 -12.43
N GLY A 31 5.31 -6.26 -12.26
CA GLY A 31 6.27 -6.43 -13.36
C GLY A 31 7.17 -5.22 -13.69
N SER A 32 6.87 -4.01 -13.23
CA SER A 32 7.80 -2.87 -13.28
C SER A 32 8.93 -2.99 -12.24
N ARG A 33 10.18 -2.92 -12.72
CA ARG A 33 11.38 -2.90 -11.86
C ARG A 33 11.44 -1.73 -10.88
N PHE A 34 10.87 -0.59 -11.27
CA PHE A 34 10.81 0.60 -10.41
C PHE A 34 9.93 0.33 -9.19
N TYR A 35 8.70 -0.13 -9.41
CA TYR A 35 7.78 -0.43 -8.32
C TYR A 35 8.24 -1.64 -7.50
N ALA A 36 8.92 -2.61 -8.11
CA ALA A 36 9.54 -3.69 -7.34
C ALA A 36 10.58 -3.16 -6.33
N ALA A 37 11.45 -2.23 -6.75
CA ALA A 37 12.42 -1.60 -5.84
C ALA A 37 11.73 -0.72 -4.78
N LEU A 38 10.68 0.00 -5.15
CA LEU A 38 9.89 0.81 -4.21
C LEU A 38 9.19 -0.08 -3.17
N GLY A 39 8.62 -1.21 -3.57
CA GLY A 39 8.00 -2.19 -2.68
C GLY A 39 9.01 -2.77 -1.68
N GLN A 40 10.21 -3.12 -2.14
CA GLN A 40 11.30 -3.55 -1.25
C GLN A 40 11.70 -2.47 -0.25
N ALA A 41 11.78 -1.20 -0.70
CA ALA A 41 12.07 -0.08 0.18
C ALA A 41 10.96 0.16 1.21
N LEU A 42 9.69 0.01 0.80
CA LEU A 42 8.54 0.16 1.68
C LEU A 42 8.51 -0.92 2.77
N ASP A 43 8.75 -2.17 2.40
CA ASP A 43 8.78 -3.31 3.32
C ASP A 43 9.92 -3.18 4.36
N ALA A 44 11.06 -2.66 3.94
CA ALA A 44 12.22 -2.41 4.80
C ALA A 44 12.14 -1.09 5.61
N ALA A 45 11.15 -0.23 5.37
CA ALA A 45 11.09 1.10 5.95
C ALA A 45 10.57 1.10 7.40
N ASP A 46 11.27 1.82 8.28
CA ASP A 46 10.73 2.21 9.58
C ASP A 46 9.53 3.17 9.44
N LEU A 47 8.84 3.43 10.54
CA LEU A 47 7.64 4.29 10.54
C LEU A 47 7.91 5.70 9.98
N ARG A 48 9.08 6.28 10.26
CA ARG A 48 9.44 7.62 9.79
C ARG A 48 9.60 7.62 8.28
N ASN A 49 10.31 6.64 7.74
CA ASN A 49 10.54 6.51 6.30
C ASN A 49 9.26 6.10 5.56
N ARG A 50 8.41 5.25 6.14
CA ARG A 50 7.07 4.97 5.59
C ARG A 50 6.23 6.23 5.45
N ARG A 51 6.21 7.08 6.49
CA ARG A 51 5.53 8.37 6.42
C ARG A 51 6.07 9.26 5.30
N LEU A 52 7.39 9.29 5.09
CA LEU A 52 8.00 10.06 4.00
C LEU A 52 7.60 9.51 2.63
N LEU A 53 7.60 8.19 2.45
CA LEU A 53 7.14 7.54 1.21
C LEU A 53 5.69 7.92 0.91
N TYR A 54 4.80 7.78 1.90
CA TYR A 54 3.36 8.06 1.75
C TYR A 54 3.05 9.52 1.43
N ILE A 55 3.83 10.47 1.98
CA ILE A 55 3.66 11.90 1.67
C ILE A 55 4.23 12.25 0.30
N THR A 56 5.27 11.55 -0.14
CA THR A 56 5.95 11.84 -1.42
C THR A 56 5.17 11.30 -2.61
N TRP A 57 4.57 10.11 -2.47
CA TRP A 57 3.81 9.42 -3.52
C TRP A 57 2.44 8.95 -3.01
N PRO A 58 1.56 9.88 -2.60
CA PRO A 58 0.31 9.53 -1.93
C PRO A 58 -0.65 8.77 -2.86
N ASP A 59 -0.77 9.19 -4.12
CA ASP A 59 -1.70 8.56 -5.07
C ASP A 59 -1.19 7.20 -5.53
N GLU A 60 0.09 7.09 -5.90
CA GLU A 60 0.66 5.82 -6.34
C GLU A 60 0.64 4.77 -5.24
N ILE A 61 0.97 5.15 -4.00
CA ILE A 61 0.96 4.20 -2.89
C ILE A 61 -0.48 3.81 -2.51
N TRP A 62 -1.43 4.75 -2.58
CA TRP A 62 -2.84 4.44 -2.36
C TRP A 62 -3.37 3.41 -3.35
N ASP A 63 -3.06 3.56 -4.64
CA ASP A 63 -3.46 2.61 -5.67
C ASP A 63 -2.90 1.19 -5.39
N PHE A 64 -1.64 1.10 -4.92
CA PHE A 64 -1.05 -0.19 -4.56
C PHE A 64 -1.58 -0.75 -3.24
N TYR A 65 -1.98 0.11 -2.29
CA TYR A 65 -2.66 -0.32 -1.08
C TYR A 65 -3.99 -0.98 -1.40
N GLU A 66 -4.81 -0.37 -2.26
CA GLU A 66 -6.09 -0.97 -2.70
C GLU A 66 -5.88 -2.31 -3.41
N ARG A 67 -4.83 -2.43 -4.24
CA ARG A 67 -4.46 -3.72 -4.87
C ARG A 67 -3.98 -4.74 -3.83
N GLY A 68 -3.24 -4.29 -2.81
CA GLY A 68 -2.78 -5.12 -1.71
C GLY A 68 -3.95 -5.75 -0.94
N LEU A 69 -5.02 -4.98 -0.68
CA LEU A 69 -6.23 -5.51 -0.05
C LEU A 69 -6.88 -6.63 -0.87
N LEU A 70 -6.85 -6.54 -2.19
CA LEU A 70 -7.37 -7.59 -3.07
C LEU A 70 -6.50 -8.86 -3.02
N LEU A 71 -5.18 -8.71 -2.93
CA LEU A 71 -4.26 -9.83 -2.78
C LEU A 71 -4.44 -10.53 -1.43
N GLU A 72 -4.61 -9.75 -0.35
CA GLU A 72 -4.88 -10.27 0.99
C GLU A 72 -6.17 -11.07 1.05
N ALA A 73 -7.24 -10.52 0.46
CA ALA A 73 -8.53 -11.20 0.37
C ALA A 73 -8.40 -12.51 -0.41
N ALA A 74 -7.74 -12.50 -1.57
CA ALA A 74 -7.55 -13.69 -2.39
C ALA A 74 -6.72 -14.78 -1.69
N GLU A 75 -5.66 -14.40 -0.96
CA GLU A 75 -4.84 -15.36 -0.21
C GLU A 75 -5.62 -15.93 0.98
N SER A 76 -6.41 -15.10 1.67
CA SER A 76 -7.28 -15.53 2.77
C SER A 76 -8.35 -16.53 2.30
N GLU A 77 -8.95 -16.27 1.13
CA GLU A 77 -9.92 -17.19 0.50
C GLU A 77 -9.28 -18.52 0.07
N SER A 78 -8.02 -18.50 -0.37
CA SER A 78 -7.31 -19.73 -0.77
C SER A 78 -6.90 -20.63 0.41
N LEU A 79 -6.86 -20.09 1.63
CA LEU A 79 -6.45 -20.81 2.84
C LEU A 79 -7.63 -21.34 3.68
N GLY A 80 -8.87 -20.92 3.36
CA GLY A 80 -10.11 -21.35 4.01
C GLY A 80 -10.77 -22.54 3.32
#